data_AF-A0A7S0F0K0-F1
#
_entry.id   AF-A0A7S0F0K0-F1
#
_cell.length_a   1.000
_cell.length_b   1.000
_cell.length_c   1.000
_cell.angle_alpha   90.00
_cell.angle_beta   90.00
_cell.angle_gamma   90.00
#
_symmetry.space_group_name_H-M   'P 1'
#
loop_
_entity.id
_entity.type
_entity.pdbx_description
1 polymer ?
#
loop_
_entity_poly.entity_id
_entity_poly.type
_entity_poly.pdbx_seq_one_letter_code
_entity_poly.pdbx_strand_id
1 'polypeptide(L)'
;QRPLIHVCETASTWSTDLTHYLYSNNMSKYIELYVQKVNPMKAPQVAGALLDADCSEDFVRALILSVRSMTPTQQLVEDVENRNCQKPLQPWLEARVNEDVREAAVHKALMKIYIDMKNRPEKDLTTNIYYDSKVVGECCEKRGPQLSFLAYKRGMCDDELIDVTNCHGLYKQHACY
;
A
#
# COMPACT_ATOMS: atom_id res chain seq x y z
N GLN A 1 -5.95 -32.85 15.64
CA GLN A 1 -4.72 -32.35 16.29
C GLN A 1 -4.04 -31.37 15.34
N ARG A 2 -3.72 -30.13 15.77
CA ARG A 2 -3.01 -29.10 14.98
C ARG A 2 -1.58 -28.89 15.52
N PRO A 3 -0.68 -29.89 15.40
CA PRO A 3 0.62 -29.84 16.07
C PRO A 3 1.52 -28.71 15.57
N LEU A 4 1.51 -28.39 14.26
CA LEU A 4 2.36 -27.32 13.70
C LEU A 4 1.91 -25.92 14.11
N ILE A 5 0.60 -25.66 14.19
CA ILE A 5 0.07 -24.35 14.60
C ILE A 5 0.38 -24.10 16.08
N HIS A 6 0.26 -25.13 16.93
CA HIS A 6 0.61 -25.01 18.35
C HIS A 6 2.11 -24.80 18.57
N VAL A 7 2.96 -25.37 17.71
CA VAL A 7 4.42 -25.09 17.70
C VAL A 7 4.71 -23.66 17.24
N CYS A 8 3.98 -23.13 16.25
CA CYS A 8 4.09 -21.73 15.83
C CYS A 8 3.53 -20.74 16.88
N GLU A 9 2.64 -21.19 17.75
CA GLU A 9 2.05 -20.41 18.85
C GLU A 9 2.98 -20.36 20.07
N THR A 10 3.74 -21.43 20.32
CA THR A 10 4.77 -21.48 21.38
C THR A 10 6.13 -20.93 20.93
N ALA A 11 6.46 -21.03 19.65
CA ALA A 11 7.59 -20.33 19.06
C ALA A 11 7.22 -18.86 18.90
N SER A 12 7.63 -18.03 19.85
CA SER A 12 7.43 -16.57 19.95
C SER A 12 7.76 -15.74 18.68
N THR A 13 8.22 -16.34 17.59
CA THR A 13 8.60 -15.63 16.38
C THR A 13 8.33 -16.49 15.14
N TRP A 14 7.29 -16.14 14.38
CA TRP A 14 7.19 -16.59 12.99
C TRP A 14 8.34 -15.98 12.20
N SER A 15 9.20 -16.82 11.62
CA SER A 15 10.32 -16.39 10.79
C SER A 15 9.90 -16.30 9.31
N THR A 16 10.58 -15.43 8.57
CA THR A 16 10.51 -15.39 7.11
C THR A 16 10.85 -16.77 6.53
N ASP A 17 11.86 -17.44 7.08
CA ASP A 17 12.29 -18.79 6.67
C ASP A 17 11.19 -19.84 6.78
N LEU A 18 10.34 -19.76 7.82
CA LEU A 18 9.20 -20.66 7.97
C LEU A 18 8.16 -20.40 6.88
N THR A 19 7.94 -19.13 6.51
CA THR A 19 7.05 -18.78 5.39
C THR A 19 7.55 -19.38 4.09
N HIS A 20 8.85 -19.22 3.80
CA HIS A 20 9.48 -19.82 2.62
C HIS A 20 9.35 -21.34 2.63
N TYR A 21 9.67 -21.99 3.74
CA TYR A 21 9.56 -23.44 3.87
C TYR A 21 8.14 -23.94 3.63
N LEU A 22 7.13 -23.32 4.25
CA LEU A 22 5.74 -23.70 4.07
C LEU A 22 5.27 -23.46 2.64
N TYR A 23 5.71 -22.38 2.01
CA TYR A 23 5.37 -22.09 0.63
C TYR A 23 5.99 -23.11 -0.35
N SER A 24 7.30 -23.37 -0.24
CA SER A 24 8.02 -24.35 -1.08
C SER A 24 7.47 -25.77 -0.97
N ASN A 25 6.84 -26.11 0.16
CA ASN A 25 6.20 -27.41 0.38
C ASN A 25 4.69 -27.43 0.04
N ASN A 26 4.17 -26.42 -0.68
CA ASN A 26 2.76 -26.30 -1.04
C ASN A 26 1.79 -26.28 0.17
N MET A 27 2.25 -25.78 1.32
CA MET A 27 1.50 -25.68 2.58
C MET A 27 0.92 -24.27 2.81
N SER A 28 0.52 -23.57 1.74
CA SER A 28 0.01 -22.19 1.78
C SER A 28 -1.22 -21.99 2.68
N LYS A 29 -2.06 -23.02 2.81
CA LYS A 29 -3.23 -23.01 3.72
C LYS A 29 -2.86 -22.83 5.19
N TYR A 30 -1.68 -23.30 5.61
CA TYR A 30 -1.22 -23.11 6.99
C TYR A 30 -0.75 -21.68 7.23
N ILE A 31 -0.14 -21.05 6.21
CA ILE A 31 0.24 -19.63 6.25
C ILE A 31 -1.01 -18.78 6.43
N GLU A 32 -2.05 -19.03 5.63
CA GLU A 32 -3.33 -18.32 5.73
C GLU A 32 -3.98 -18.50 7.12
N LEU A 33 -4.07 -19.75 7.60
CA LEU A 33 -4.61 -20.03 8.93
C LEU A 33 -3.81 -19.34 10.05
N TYR A 34 -2.49 -19.26 9.93
CA TYR A 34 -1.65 -18.59 10.93
C TYR A 34 -1.98 -17.10 11.00
N VAL A 35 -1.98 -16.42 9.85
CA VAL A 35 -2.24 -14.98 9.81
C VAL A 35 -3.68 -14.66 10.25
N GLN A 36 -4.67 -15.49 9.88
CA GLN A 36 -6.07 -15.26 10.26
C GLN A 36 -6.40 -15.62 11.72
N LYS A 37 -5.83 -16.71 12.26
CA LYS A 37 -6.27 -17.28 13.55
C LYS A 37 -5.27 -17.10 14.69
N VAL A 38 -3.99 -16.92 14.39
CA VAL A 38 -2.93 -16.90 15.40
C VAL A 38 -2.43 -15.48 15.60
N ASN A 39 -1.92 -14.83 14.54
CA ASN A 39 -1.37 -13.49 14.67
C ASN A 39 -1.56 -12.64 13.39
N PRO A 40 -2.70 -11.92 13.30
CA PRO A 40 -2.97 -10.94 12.26
C PRO A 40 -1.93 -9.83 12.12
N MET A 41 -1.28 -9.43 13.23
CA MET A 41 -0.28 -8.36 13.23
C MET A 41 0.98 -8.73 12.44
N LYS A 42 1.22 -10.03 12.22
CA LYS A 42 2.34 -10.54 11.42
C LYS A 42 2.05 -10.60 9.92
N ALA A 43 0.83 -10.27 9.48
CA ALA A 43 0.47 -10.23 8.07
C ALA A 43 1.43 -9.43 7.18
N PRO A 44 1.98 -8.26 7.57
CA PRO A 44 2.92 -7.50 6.73
C PRO A 44 4.19 -8.30 6.44
N GLN A 45 4.79 -8.84 7.51
CA GLN A 45 6.01 -9.63 7.44
C GLN A 45 5.82 -10.92 6.59
N VAL A 46 4.66 -11.56 6.72
CA VAL A 46 4.32 -12.77 5.93
C VAL A 46 4.05 -12.41 4.48
N ALA A 47 3.31 -11.34 4.21
CA ALA A 47 3.06 -10.85 2.85
C ALA A 47 4.38 -10.47 2.17
N GLY A 48 5.30 -9.81 2.89
CA GLY A 48 6.65 -9.57 2.44
C GLY A 48 7.36 -10.88 2.09
N ALA A 49 7.55 -11.80 3.03
CA ALA A 49 8.25 -13.05 2.74
C ALA A 49 7.66 -13.84 1.55
N LEU A 50 6.33 -13.81 1.36
CA LEU A 50 5.69 -14.38 0.17
C LEU A 50 6.07 -13.65 -1.11
N LEU A 51 6.13 -12.32 -1.10
CA LEU A 51 6.60 -11.53 -2.23
C LEU A 51 8.08 -11.78 -2.55
N ASP A 52 8.96 -11.99 -1.54
CA ASP A 52 10.35 -12.41 -1.77
C ASP A 52 10.45 -13.82 -2.38
N ALA A 53 9.44 -14.66 -2.14
CA ALA A 53 9.39 -16.03 -2.62
C ALA A 53 8.80 -16.16 -4.04
N ASP A 54 8.64 -15.06 -4.79
CA ASP A 54 7.94 -15.01 -6.07
C ASP A 54 6.52 -15.62 -6.03
N CYS A 55 5.83 -15.46 -4.89
CA CYS A 55 4.45 -15.92 -4.76
C CYS A 55 3.50 -15.13 -5.67
N SER A 56 2.39 -15.75 -6.08
CA SER A 56 1.41 -15.08 -6.93
C SER A 56 0.77 -13.88 -6.22
N GLU A 57 0.70 -12.75 -6.91
CA GLU A 57 0.04 -11.54 -6.39
C GLU A 57 -1.41 -11.80 -5.98
N ASP A 58 -2.09 -12.72 -6.65
CA ASP A 58 -3.46 -13.13 -6.30
C ASP A 58 -3.55 -13.78 -4.93
N PHE A 59 -2.57 -14.62 -4.57
CA PHE A 59 -2.53 -15.26 -3.26
C PHE A 59 -2.22 -14.23 -2.17
N VAL A 60 -1.22 -13.37 -2.39
CA VAL A 60 -0.86 -12.29 -1.46
C VAL A 60 -2.05 -11.34 -1.25
N ARG A 61 -2.75 -10.97 -2.32
CA ARG A 61 -3.98 -10.16 -2.27
C ARG A 61 -5.07 -10.84 -1.44
N ALA A 62 -5.35 -12.12 -1.70
CA ALA A 62 -6.36 -12.88 -0.96
C ALA A 62 -6.02 -12.97 0.54
N LEU A 63 -4.74 -13.21 0.85
CA LEU A 63 -4.24 -13.24 2.22
C LEU A 63 -4.48 -11.90 2.91
N ILE A 64 -4.04 -10.78 2.32
CA ILE A 64 -4.19 -9.44 2.90
C ILE A 64 -5.67 -9.07 3.09
N LEU A 65 -6.52 -9.35 2.09
CA LEU A 65 -7.97 -9.14 2.17
C LEU A 65 -8.63 -9.93 3.31
N SER A 66 -8.09 -11.09 3.65
CA SER A 66 -8.64 -11.91 4.74
C SER A 66 -8.41 -11.32 6.13
N VAL A 67 -7.35 -10.52 6.31
CA VAL A 67 -6.95 -9.96 7.61
C VAL A 67 -7.62 -8.60 7.88
N ARG A 68 -8.05 -7.91 6.81
CA ARG A 68 -8.76 -6.61 6.87
C ARG A 68 -8.08 -5.62 7.83
N SER A 69 -8.79 -5.16 8.86
CA SER A 69 -8.38 -4.13 9.82
C SER A 69 -7.47 -4.61 10.95
N MET A 70 -7.17 -5.92 11.02
CA MET A 70 -6.34 -6.49 12.08
C MET A 70 -4.83 -6.38 11.80
N THR A 71 -4.45 -5.82 10.66
CA THR A 71 -3.06 -5.64 10.22
C THR A 71 -2.63 -4.19 10.37
N PRO A 72 -1.40 -3.89 10.84
CA PRO A 72 -0.88 -2.54 10.85
C PRO A 72 -0.67 -2.01 9.43
N THR A 73 -1.49 -1.02 9.02
CA THR A 73 -1.48 -0.41 7.68
C THR A 73 -0.10 0.09 7.27
N GLN A 74 0.57 0.86 8.14
CA GLN A 74 1.84 1.50 7.81
C GLN A 74 2.92 0.48 7.44
N GLN A 75 3.06 -0.58 8.25
CA GLN A 75 4.04 -1.64 8.01
C GLN A 75 3.73 -2.42 6.73
N LEU A 76 2.45 -2.73 6.49
CA LEU A 76 2.05 -3.44 5.27
C LEU A 76 2.34 -2.63 4.01
N VAL A 77 2.03 -1.33 4.04
CA VAL A 77 2.34 -0.43 2.93
C VAL A 77 3.85 -0.38 2.72
N GLU A 78 4.64 -0.13 3.77
CA GLU A 78 6.10 -0.02 3.67
C GLU A 78 6.75 -1.30 3.11
N ASP A 79 6.38 -2.47 3.64
CA ASP A 79 6.92 -3.76 3.19
C ASP A 79 6.65 -3.99 1.70
N VAL A 80 5.44 -3.66 1.24
CA VAL A 80 5.04 -3.84 -0.16
C VAL A 80 5.63 -2.75 -1.07
N GLU A 81 5.72 -1.51 -0.59
CA GLU A 81 6.33 -0.40 -1.32
C GLU A 81 7.81 -0.68 -1.63
N ASN A 82 8.55 -1.21 -0.67
CA ASN A 82 9.96 -1.59 -0.82
C ASN A 82 10.20 -2.64 -1.92
N ARG A 83 9.18 -3.43 -2.25
CA ARG A 83 9.24 -4.51 -3.24
C ARG A 83 8.67 -4.12 -4.60
N ASN A 84 8.21 -2.87 -4.74
CA ASN A 84 7.51 -2.36 -5.93
C ASN A 84 6.24 -3.15 -6.31
N CYS A 85 5.65 -3.93 -5.40
CA CYS A 85 4.47 -4.77 -5.66
C CYS A 85 3.18 -4.17 -5.06
N GLN A 86 2.91 -2.89 -5.31
CA GLN A 86 1.79 -2.17 -4.66
C GLN A 86 0.39 -2.55 -5.21
N LYS A 87 0.32 -3.15 -6.40
CA LYS A 87 -0.94 -3.55 -7.06
C LYS A 87 -1.85 -4.48 -6.22
N PRO A 88 -1.35 -5.56 -5.60
CA PRO A 88 -2.18 -6.41 -4.74
C PRO A 88 -2.82 -5.70 -3.54
N LEU A 89 -2.30 -4.54 -3.10
CA LEU A 89 -2.89 -3.78 -2.00
C LEU A 89 -4.14 -2.99 -2.39
N GLN A 90 -4.34 -2.69 -3.67
CA GLN A 90 -5.44 -1.84 -4.13
C GLN A 90 -6.81 -2.21 -3.53
N PRO A 91 -7.33 -3.44 -3.69
CA PRO A 91 -8.67 -3.77 -3.20
C PRO A 91 -8.77 -3.74 -1.67
N TRP A 92 -7.66 -3.99 -0.96
CA TRP A 92 -7.63 -3.87 0.49
C TRP A 92 -7.69 -2.40 0.93
N LEU A 93 -6.93 -1.51 0.27
CA LEU A 93 -6.96 -0.07 0.54
C LEU A 93 -8.33 0.54 0.19
N GLU A 94 -8.93 0.17 -0.93
CA GLU A 94 -10.29 0.59 -1.30
C GLU A 94 -11.32 0.14 -0.27
N ALA A 95 -11.22 -1.09 0.24
CA ALA A 95 -12.09 -1.57 1.31
C ALA A 95 -11.92 -0.74 2.59
N ARG A 96 -10.69 -0.36 2.97
CA ARG A 96 -10.43 0.51 4.13
C ARG A 96 -11.00 1.92 3.93
N VAL A 97 -10.88 2.49 2.73
CA VAL A 97 -11.48 3.80 2.42
C VAL A 97 -13.02 3.73 2.47
N ASN A 98 -13.61 2.64 1.98
CA ASN A 98 -15.07 2.41 2.07
C ASN A 98 -15.55 2.17 3.51
N GLU A 99 -14.67 1.75 4.42
CA GLU A 99 -14.92 1.68 5.87
C GLU A 99 -14.76 3.04 6.58
N ASP A 100 -14.65 4.15 5.84
CA ASP A 100 -14.42 5.51 6.34
C ASP A 100 -13.12 5.67 7.17
N VAL A 101 -12.10 4.83 6.89
CA VAL A 101 -10.78 4.95 7.53
C VAL A 101 -10.09 6.22 7.03
N ARG A 102 -9.69 7.10 7.96
CA ARG A 102 -9.06 8.40 7.67
C ARG A 102 -7.54 8.41 7.80
N GLU A 103 -6.93 7.24 7.90
CA GLU A 103 -5.47 7.10 8.05
C GLU A 103 -4.76 7.63 6.80
N ALA A 104 -3.91 8.65 6.97
CA ALA A 104 -3.15 9.24 5.87
C ALA A 104 -2.30 8.20 5.10
N ALA A 105 -1.82 7.16 5.79
CA ALA A 105 -1.06 6.07 5.18
C ALA A 105 -1.89 5.27 4.14
N VAL A 106 -3.16 4.96 4.43
CA VAL A 106 -4.07 4.25 3.52
C VAL A 106 -4.26 5.07 2.26
N HIS A 107 -4.65 6.34 2.42
CA HIS A 107 -4.96 7.22 1.30
C HIS A 107 -3.71 7.55 0.48
N LYS A 108 -2.56 7.77 1.12
CA LYS A 108 -1.27 7.98 0.43
C LYS A 108 -0.93 6.77 -0.46
N ALA A 109 -0.98 5.56 0.10
CA ALA A 109 -0.69 4.33 -0.64
C ALA A 109 -1.65 4.14 -1.83
N LEU A 110 -2.94 4.38 -1.61
CA LEU A 110 -3.96 4.28 -2.65
C LEU A 110 -3.71 5.26 -3.80
N MET A 111 -3.37 6.52 -3.48
CA MET A 111 -3.01 7.51 -4.50
C MET A 111 -1.80 7.06 -5.32
N LYS A 112 -0.73 6.59 -4.67
CA LYS A 112 0.48 6.10 -5.37
C LYS A 112 0.16 4.98 -6.37
N ILE A 113 -0.74 4.06 -6.00
CA ILE A 113 -1.22 2.97 -6.86
C ILE A 113 -2.02 3.51 -8.04
N TYR A 114 -2.99 4.40 -7.84
CA TYR A 114 -3.80 4.96 -8.94
C TYR A 114 -2.96 5.77 -9.94
N ILE A 115 -1.96 6.51 -9.45
CA ILE A 115 -1.01 7.23 -10.30
C ILE A 115 -0.18 6.21 -11.12
N ASP A 116 0.11 5.01 -10.59
CA ASP A 116 0.90 3.99 -11.28
C ASP A 116 0.08 3.30 -12.37
N MET A 117 -1.16 2.96 -12.01
CA MET A 117 -2.10 2.28 -12.90
C MET A 117 -2.71 3.22 -13.96
N LYS A 118 -2.41 4.52 -13.91
CA LYS A 118 -2.98 5.57 -14.79
C LYS A 118 -4.51 5.56 -14.81
N ASN A 119 -5.14 5.15 -13.72
CA ASN A 119 -6.59 5.04 -13.64
C ASN A 119 -7.20 6.33 -13.09
N ARG A 120 -7.45 7.32 -13.96
CA ARG A 120 -8.10 8.61 -13.65
C ARG A 120 -7.69 9.27 -12.30
N PRO A 121 -6.37 9.40 -12.01
CA PRO A 121 -5.87 9.88 -10.72
C PRO A 121 -6.35 11.30 -10.36
N GLU A 122 -6.70 12.14 -11.35
CA GLU A 122 -7.18 13.52 -11.12
C GLU A 122 -8.44 13.59 -10.26
N LYS A 123 -9.39 12.65 -10.47
CA LYS A 123 -10.63 12.62 -9.69
C LYS A 123 -10.35 12.24 -8.25
N ASP A 124 -9.57 11.18 -8.05
CA ASP A 124 -9.25 10.67 -6.71
C ASP A 124 -8.41 11.67 -5.90
N LEU A 125 -7.47 12.36 -6.55
CA LEU A 125 -6.69 13.43 -5.94
C LEU A 125 -7.56 14.61 -5.48
N THR A 126 -8.66 14.90 -6.18
CA THR A 126 -9.58 15.99 -5.82
C THR A 126 -10.60 15.56 -4.76
N THR A 127 -11.08 14.32 -4.82
CA THR A 127 -12.10 13.78 -3.89
C THR A 127 -11.53 13.46 -2.52
N ASN A 128 -10.28 13.00 -2.45
CA ASN A 128 -9.69 12.55 -1.20
C ASN A 128 -9.00 13.68 -0.44
N ILE A 129 -9.41 13.90 0.81
CA ILE A 129 -8.90 14.98 1.69
C ILE A 129 -7.86 14.52 2.72
N TYR A 130 -7.56 13.23 2.80
CA TYR A 130 -6.80 12.67 3.92
C TYR A 130 -5.36 12.26 3.56
N TYR A 131 -5.00 12.22 2.27
CA TYR A 131 -3.61 11.97 1.87
C TYR A 131 -2.71 13.18 2.10
N ASP A 132 -1.42 12.91 2.34
CA ASP A 132 -0.36 13.92 2.41
C ASP A 132 -0.01 14.44 1.01
N SER A 133 -0.30 15.72 0.78
CA SER A 133 -0.12 16.37 -0.52
C SER A 133 1.34 16.52 -0.93
N LYS A 134 2.28 16.65 0.03
CA LYS A 134 3.70 16.80 -0.29
C LYS A 134 4.27 15.52 -0.90
N VAL A 135 4.04 14.40 -0.21
CA VAL A 135 4.56 13.08 -0.61
C VAL A 135 3.90 12.59 -1.90
N VAL A 136 2.58 12.80 -2.04
CA VAL A 136 1.87 12.41 -3.26
C VAL A 136 2.26 13.30 -4.45
N GLY A 137 2.43 14.62 -4.23
CA GLY A 137 2.89 15.55 -5.27
C GLY A 137 4.27 15.19 -5.82
N GLU A 138 5.23 14.88 -4.95
CA GLU A 138 6.59 14.47 -5.39
C GLU A 138 6.54 13.17 -6.21
N CYS A 139 5.65 12.24 -5.84
CA CYS A 139 5.42 11.02 -6.63
C CYS A 139 4.77 11.32 -7.98
N CYS A 140 3.87 12.30 -8.04
CA CYS A 140 3.23 12.76 -9.27
C CYS A 140 4.20 13.45 -10.23
N GLU A 141 5.17 14.23 -9.75
CA GLU A 141 6.15 14.94 -10.61
C GLU A 141 6.84 14.01 -11.60
N LYS A 142 7.25 12.82 -11.12
CA LYS A 142 7.93 11.81 -11.94
C LYS A 142 7.04 11.22 -13.04
N ARG A 143 5.71 11.22 -12.86
CA ARG A 143 4.76 10.58 -13.80
C ARG A 143 4.00 11.59 -14.66
N GLY A 144 3.76 12.79 -14.16
CA GLY A 144 2.98 13.82 -14.84
C GLY A 144 2.90 15.11 -14.02
N PRO A 145 3.46 16.23 -14.51
CA PRO A 145 3.54 17.49 -13.75
C PRO A 145 2.15 18.11 -13.48
N GLN A 146 1.15 17.79 -14.30
CA GLN A 146 -0.26 18.15 -14.10
C GLN A 146 -0.88 17.55 -12.83
N LEU A 147 -0.53 16.30 -12.51
CA LEU A 147 -1.03 15.60 -11.31
C LEU A 147 -0.38 16.16 -10.04
N SER A 148 0.89 16.57 -10.15
CA SER A 148 1.61 17.19 -9.04
C SER A 148 0.99 18.54 -8.68
N PHE A 149 0.67 19.37 -9.69
CA PHE A 149 -0.04 20.63 -9.49
C PHE A 149 -1.37 20.45 -8.73
N LEU A 150 -2.18 19.44 -9.08
CA LEU A 150 -3.45 19.16 -8.39
C LEU A 150 -3.23 18.77 -6.92
N ALA A 151 -2.23 17.93 -6.65
CA ALA A 151 -1.89 17.51 -5.29
C ALA A 151 -1.43 18.71 -4.44
N TYR A 152 -0.49 19.52 -4.94
CA TYR A 152 0.04 20.67 -4.20
C TYR A 152 -0.99 21.79 -4.00
N LYS A 153 -1.82 22.06 -5.02
CA LYS A 153 -2.93 23.02 -4.91
C LYS A 153 -3.91 22.64 -3.80
N ARG A 154 -4.18 21.35 -3.64
CA ARG A 154 -5.04 20.83 -2.57
C ARG A 154 -4.40 20.99 -1.18
N GLY A 155 -3.09 20.80 -1.10
CA GLY A 155 -2.32 20.88 0.14
C GLY A 155 -1.93 22.29 0.58
N MET A 156 -2.27 23.33 -0.19
CA MET A 156 -1.72 24.69 -0.05
C MET A 156 -0.19 24.68 0.07
N CYS A 157 0.46 23.84 -0.74
CA CYS A 157 1.91 23.72 -0.82
C CYS A 157 2.42 24.68 -1.90
N ASP A 158 2.39 25.98 -1.59
CA ASP A 158 2.69 27.06 -2.55
C ASP A 158 4.12 26.98 -3.08
N ASP A 159 5.11 26.74 -2.21
CA ASP A 159 6.52 26.68 -2.58
C ASP A 159 6.77 25.55 -3.60
N GLU A 160 6.30 24.33 -3.29
CA GLU A 160 6.45 23.18 -4.18
C GLU A 160 5.65 23.34 -5.49
N LEU A 161 4.48 24.00 -5.45
CA LEU A 161 3.69 24.29 -6.63
C LEU A 161 4.40 25.29 -7.55
N ILE A 162 4.98 26.36 -7.00
CA ILE A 162 5.77 27.34 -7.76
C ILE A 162 6.96 26.65 -8.42
N ASP A 163 7.68 25.82 -7.68
CA ASP A 163 8.83 25.06 -8.20
C ASP A 163 8.43 24.14 -9.35
N VAL A 164 7.38 23.33 -9.20
CA VAL A 164 6.90 22.44 -10.27
C VAL A 164 6.44 23.21 -11.50
N THR A 165 5.72 24.32 -11.29
CA THR A 165 5.23 25.12 -12.42
C THR A 165 6.36 25.78 -13.20
N ASN A 166 7.41 26.25 -12.50
CA ASN A 166 8.61 26.83 -13.11
C ASN A 166 9.47 25.77 -13.81
N CYS A 167 9.71 24.62 -13.17
CA CYS A 167 10.54 23.54 -13.71
C CYS A 167 9.94 22.86 -14.95
N HIS A 168 8.60 22.71 -14.99
CA HIS A 168 7.91 22.00 -16.08
C HIS A 168 7.19 22.92 -17.08
N GLY A 169 7.35 24.23 -16.96
CA GLY A 169 6.80 25.21 -17.90
C GLY A 169 5.26 25.27 -17.91
N LEU A 170 4.63 25.03 -16.76
CA LEU A 170 3.17 25.03 -16.57
C LEU A 170 2.58 26.45 -16.43
N TYR A 171 3.11 27.41 -17.20
CA TYR A 171 2.81 28.84 -17.05
C TYR A 171 1.32 29.19 -17.21
N LYS A 172 0.56 28.40 -18.00
CA LYS A 172 -0.90 28.58 -18.12
C LYS A 172 -1.65 28.29 -16.83
N GLN A 173 -1.19 27.29 -16.05
CA GLN A 173 -1.82 26.95 -14.78
C GLN A 173 -1.32 27.84 -13.65
N HIS A 174 -0.06 28.28 -13.71
CA HIS A 174 0.50 29.29 -12.81
C HIS A 174 -0.24 30.63 -12.93
N ALA A 175 -0.63 31.06 -14.14
CA ALA A 175 -1.37 32.30 -14.35
C ALA A 175 -2.86 32.22 -13.93
N CYS A 176 -3.40 31.02 -13.74
CA CYS A 176 -4.77 30.78 -13.27
C CYS A 176 -4.83 30.32 -11.81
N TYR A 177 -3.67 30.21 -11.16
CA TYR A 177 -3.52 30.03 -9.72
C TYR A 177 -3.57 31.40 -9.05
#